data_AF-A0A1R1C1L1-F1
#
_entry.id   AF-A0A1R1C1L1-F1
#
_cell.length_a   1.000
_cell.length_b   1.000
_cell.length_c   1.000
_cell.angle_alpha   90.00
_cell.angle_beta   90.00
_cell.angle_gamma   90.00
#
_symmetry.space_group_name_H-M   'P 1'
#
loop_
_entity.id
_entity.type
_entity.pdbx_description
1 polymer ?
#
loop_
_entity_poly.entity_id
_entity_poly.type
_entity_poly.pdbx_seq_one_letter_code
_entity_poly.pdbx_strand_id
1 'polypeptide(L)' 'METTKSDYILILHTGNDILIEEDIHESFDIESYTQQNQVKLMDYEFITKQEFNDRLDQMLGEY' A
#
# COMPACT_ATOMS: atom_id res chain seq x y z
N MET A 1 8.18 -24.61 -3.62
CA MET A 1 7.38 -23.73 -2.74
C MET A 1 6.94 -22.57 -3.61
N GLU A 2 5.72 -22.61 -4.11
CA GLU A 2 5.13 -21.48 -4.84
C GLU A 2 4.94 -20.35 -3.84
N THR A 3 5.67 -19.25 -4.01
CA THR A 3 5.43 -18.02 -3.25
C THR A 3 4.06 -17.52 -3.67
N THR A 4 3.07 -17.65 -2.78
CA THR A 4 1.77 -17.01 -2.89
C THR A 4 2.03 -15.51 -2.96
N LYS A 5 2.17 -14.97 -4.16
CA LYS A 5 2.25 -13.52 -4.37
C LYS A 5 0.93 -12.96 -3.87
N SER A 6 0.99 -12.05 -2.91
CA SER A 6 -0.22 -11.39 -2.45
C SER A 6 -0.59 -10.30 -3.42
N ASP A 7 -1.86 -10.27 -3.84
CA ASP A 7 -2.37 -9.30 -4.81
C ASP A 7 -2.75 -7.96 -4.19
N TYR A 8 -2.23 -7.64 -3.00
CA TYR A 8 -2.56 -6.41 -2.28
C TYR A 8 -1.39 -5.44 -2.22
N ILE A 9 -1.76 -4.17 -2.17
CA ILE A 9 -0.90 -3.00 -2.02
C ILE A 9 -1.41 -2.24 -0.80
N LEU A 10 -0.47 -1.82 0.04
CA LEU A 10 -0.72 -0.90 1.15
C LEU A 10 -0.14 0.45 0.78
N ILE A 11 -0.98 1.45 0.87
CA ILE A 11 -0.61 2.85 0.71
C ILE A 11 -0.67 3.47 2.09
N LEU A 12 0.45 3.96 2.59
CA LEU A 12 0.56 4.64 3.88
C LEU A 12 0.73 6.13 3.61
N HIS A 13 -0.26 6.90 4.03
CA HIS A 13 -0.21 8.36 4.01
C HIS A 13 0.51 8.82 5.27
N THR A 14 1.74 9.27 5.11
CA THR A 14 2.51 9.92 6.16
C THR A 14 2.31 11.43 6.06
N GLY A 15 2.49 12.16 7.15
CA GLY A 15 2.19 13.60 7.13
C GLY A 15 2.96 14.45 6.12
N ASN A 16 4.06 13.92 5.56
CA ASN A 16 4.88 14.62 4.56
C ASN A 16 5.04 13.86 3.24
N ASP A 17 4.60 12.59 3.15
CA ASP A 17 4.93 11.70 2.04
C ASP A 17 3.99 10.49 1.98
N ILE A 18 4.03 9.73 0.88
CA ILE A 18 3.23 8.51 0.69
C ILE A 18 4.17 7.33 0.51
N LEU A 19 4.08 6.34 1.38
CA LEU A 19 4.80 5.08 1.26
C LEU A 19 3.89 4.03 0.63
N ILE A 20 4.39 3.28 -0.33
CA ILE A 20 3.64 2.23 -1.02
C ILE A 20 4.41 0.92 -0.88
N GLU A 21 3.76 -0.07 -0.31
CA GLU A 21 4.30 -1.42 -0.15
C GLU A 21 3.50 -2.39 -1.03
N GLU A 22 4.20 -3.27 -1.74
CA GLU A 22 3.61 -4.25 -2.66
C GLU A 22 3.74 -5.67 -2.11
N ASP A 23 2.92 -6.59 -2.62
CA ASP A 23 2.97 -8.04 -2.30
C ASP A 23 2.70 -8.36 -0.82
N ILE A 24 1.82 -7.57 -0.19
CA ILE A 24 1.54 -7.69 1.24
C ILE A 24 0.35 -8.59 1.51
N HIS A 25 0.47 -9.42 2.53
CA HIS A 25 -0.63 -10.29 2.95
C HIS A 25 -1.74 -9.50 3.65
N GLU A 26 -2.97 -10.02 3.59
CA GLU A 26 -4.14 -9.45 4.29
C GLU A 26 -3.91 -9.33 5.81
N SER A 27 -3.09 -10.21 6.38
CA SER A 27 -2.71 -10.20 7.79
C SER A 27 -1.49 -9.32 8.08
N PHE A 28 -1.18 -8.32 7.25
CA PHE A 28 -0.03 -7.45 7.46
C PHE A 28 -0.24 -6.54 8.67
N ASP A 29 0.75 -6.52 9.56
CA ASP A 29 0.70 -5.72 10.79
C ASP A 29 1.27 -4.32 10.54
N ILE A 30 0.37 -3.40 10.20
CA ILE A 30 0.67 -1.99 9.93
C ILE A 30 1.20 -1.29 11.18
N GLU A 31 0.68 -1.62 12.37
CA GLU A 31 1.12 -0.99 13.62
C GLU A 31 2.57 -1.34 13.92
N SER A 32 2.93 -2.62 13.80
CA SER A 32 4.32 -3.07 13.95
C SER A 32 5.25 -2.43 12.93
N TYR A 33 4.84 -2.35 11.65
CA TYR A 33 5.64 -1.72 10.60
C TYR A 33 5.88 -0.23 10.86
N THR A 34 4.83 0.52 11.21
CA THR A 34 4.92 1.96 11.45
C THR A 34 5.75 2.29 12.69
N GLN A 35 5.63 1.50 13.76
CA GLN A 35 6.47 1.63 14.95
C GLN A 35 7.95 1.35 14.65
N GLN A 36 8.25 0.28 13.91
CA GLN A 36 9.63 -0.08 13.55
C GLN A 36 10.30 0.99 12.68
N ASN A 37 9.56 1.54 11.71
CA ASN A 37 10.09 2.54 10.79
C ASN A 37 9.96 3.98 11.32
N GLN A 38 9.43 4.17 12.54
CA GLN A 38 9.15 5.48 13.13
C GLN A 38 8.32 6.39 12.20
N VAL A 39 7.46 5.76 11.40
CA VAL A 39 6.62 6.44 10.43
C VAL A 39 5.40 6.97 11.16
N LYS A 40 5.19 8.30 11.09
CA LYS A 40 3.96 8.91 11.59
C LYS A 40 2.83 8.66 10.59
N LEU A 41 2.17 7.50 10.75
CA LEU A 41 1.00 7.15 9.96
C LEU A 41 -0.13 8.14 10.25
N MET A 42 -0.69 8.74 9.20
CA MET A 42 -1.89 9.55 9.30
C MET A 42 -3.10 8.78 8.79
N ASP A 43 -2.96 8.12 7.65
CA ASP A 43 -4.00 7.29 7.06
C ASP A 43 -3.37 6.12 6.29
N TYR A 44 -4.15 5.08 6.03
CA TYR A 44 -3.71 3.96 5.20
C TYR A 44 -4.84 3.41 4.34
N GLU A 45 -4.46 2.94 3.15
CA GLU A 45 -5.37 2.25 2.24
C GLU A 45 -4.82 0.86 1.94
N PHE A 46 -5.69 -0.13 2.02
CA PHE A 46 -5.37 -1.51 1.64
C PHE A 46 -6.22 -1.87 0.43
N ILE A 47 -5.58 -1.94 -0.73
CA ILE A 47 -6.25 -2.10 -2.02
C ILE A 47 -5.61 -3.24 -2.81
N THR A 48 -6.30 -3.77 -3.79
CA THR A 48 -5.70 -4.77 -4.68
C THR A 48 -4.76 -4.11 -5.69
N LYS A 49 -3.80 -4.88 -6.23
CA LYS A 49 -2.96 -4.46 -7.35
C LYS A 49 -3.79 -3.99 -8.55
N GLN A 50 -4.91 -4.65 -8.79
CA GLN A 50 -5.84 -4.26 -9.84
C GLN A 50 -6.44 -2.87 -9.57
N GLU A 51 -6.97 -2.62 -8.37
CA GLU A 51 -7.55 -1.33 -8.03
C GLU A 51 -6.50 -0.19 -8.06
N PHE A 52 -5.26 -0.47 -7.62
CA PHE A 52 -4.17 0.49 -7.73
C PHE A 52 -3.87 0.87 -9.18
N ASN A 53 -3.75 -0.12 -10.06
CA ASN A 53 -3.53 0.10 -11.49
C ASN A 53 -4.70 0.86 -12.13
N ASP A 54 -5.93 0.51 -11.81
CA ASP A 54 -7.12 1.21 -12.32
C ASP A 54 -7.12 2.70 -11.91
N ARG A 55 -6.72 3.01 -10.66
CA ARG A 55 -6.56 4.39 -10.19
C ARG A 55 -5.41 5.12 -10.89
N LEU A 56 -4.28 4.46 -11.12
CA LEU A 56 -3.16 5.02 -11.88
C LEU A 56 -3.57 5.33 -13.33
N ASP A 57 -4.22 4.37 -13.98
CA ASP A 57 -4.71 4.52 -15.35
C ASP A 57 -5.73 5.65 -15.46
N GLN A 58 -6.63 5.81 -14.47
CA GLN A 58 -7.54 6.94 -14.42
C GLN A 58 -6.78 8.27 -14.30
N MET A 59 -5.81 8.38 -13.37
CA MET A 59 -5.02 9.60 -13.21
C MET A 59 -4.18 9.94 -14.46
N LEU A 60 -3.65 8.93 -15.15
CA LEU A 60 -2.89 9.09 -16.38
C LEU A 60 -3.76 9.38 -17.59
N GLY A 61 -4.99 8.85 -17.63
CA GLY A 61 -5.95 9.07 -18.71
C GLY A 61 -6.68 10.42 -18.64
N GLU A 62 -6.66 11.09 -17.49
CA GLU A 62 -7.14 12.47 -17.34
C GLU A 62 -6.10 13.54 -17.76
N TYR A 63 -4.90 13.14 -18.21
CA TYR A 63 -3.85 14.00 -18.77
C TYR A 63 -3.63 13.78 -20.27
#